data_AF-A0A0F0CRC5-F1
#
_entry.id   AF-A0A0F0CRC5-F1
#
_cell.length_a   1.000
_cell.length_b   1.000
_cell.length_c   1.000
_cell.angle_alpha   90.00
_cell.angle_beta   90.00
_cell.angle_gamma   90.00
#
_symmetry.space_group_name_H-M   'P 1'
#
loop_
_entity.id
_entity.type
_entity.pdbx_description
1 polymer ?
#
loop_
_entity_poly.entity_id
_entity_poly.type
_entity_poly.pdbx_seq_one_letter_code
_entity_poly.pdbx_strand_id
1 'polypeptide(L)' 'MKKEKCEVEVFSRVTGFFRPVQSWNKGKVAEFHNRKMFDTNTVLKKDEDCRNTKTVNC' A
#
# COMPACT_ATOMS: atom_id res chain seq x y z
N MET A 1 6.48 31.23 -7.46
CA MET A 1 5.11 30.78 -7.16
C MET A 1 5.01 30.53 -5.66
N LYS A 2 4.20 31.31 -4.92
CA LYS A 2 3.91 31.01 -3.51
C LYS A 2 2.90 29.86 -3.49
N LYS A 3 3.22 28.76 -2.80
CA LYS A 3 2.26 27.68 -2.54
C LYS A 3 1.39 28.12 -1.37
N GLU A 4 0.14 28.46 -1.66
CA GLU A 4 -0.87 28.67 -0.63
C GLU A 4 -1.26 27.31 -0.05
N LYS A 5 -1.33 27.23 1.29
CA LYS A 5 -1.65 26.00 2.02
C LYS A 5 -3.16 25.96 2.26
N CYS A 6 -3.89 25.18 1.47
CA CYS A 6 -5.26 24.81 1.79
C CYS A 6 -5.26 23.66 2.79
N GLU A 7 -6.05 23.80 3.85
CA GLU A 7 -6.24 22.74 4.84
C GLU A 7 -7.27 21.74 4.29
N VAL A 8 -6.86 20.48 4.18
CA VAL A 8 -7.69 19.41 3.62
C VAL A 8 -7.72 18.22 4.58
N GLU A 9 -8.88 17.61 4.72
CA GLU A 9 -9.03 16.39 5.52
C GLU A 9 -8.54 15.19 4.73
N VAL A 10 -7.63 14.43 5.33
CA VAL A 10 -7.08 13.21 4.73
C VAL A 10 -7.76 12.00 5.35
N PHE A 11 -8.36 11.16 4.52
CA PHE A 11 -8.99 9.91 4.93
C PHE A 11 -8.13 8.71 4.54
N SER A 12 -8.12 7.68 5.40
CA SER A 12 -7.39 6.44 5.16
C SER A 12 -8.20 5.21 5.60
N ARG A 13 -7.96 4.07 4.94
CA ARG A 13 -8.68 2.82 5.18
C ARG A 13 -8.04 2.01 6.32
N VAL A 14 -8.82 1.71 7.35
CA VAL A 14 -8.31 1.04 8.57
C VAL A 14 -8.76 -0.43 8.64
N THR A 15 -10.04 -0.70 8.88
CA THR A 15 -10.64 -2.06 9.00
C THR A 15 -11.93 -2.15 8.17
N GLY A 16 -11.82 -1.87 6.88
CA GLY A 16 -12.95 -1.97 5.94
C GLY A 16 -13.65 -0.65 5.62
N PHE A 17 -13.50 0.40 6.42
CA PHE A 17 -14.05 1.74 6.16
C PHE A 17 -12.99 2.85 6.24
N PHE A 18 -13.34 4.03 5.71
CA PHE A 18 -12.49 5.23 5.73
C PHE A 18 -12.64 6.00 7.04
N ARG A 19 -11.51 6.37 7.66
CA ARG A 19 -11.45 7.18 8.88
C ARG A 19 -10.52 8.38 8.66
N PRO A 20 -10.85 9.58 9.16
CA PRO A 20 -9.97 10.74 9.05
C PRO A 20 -8.66 10.47 9.82
N VAL A 21 -7.54 10.74 9.16
CA VAL A 21 -6.18 10.52 9.67
C VAL A 21 -5.89 11.42 10.88
N GLN A 22 -6.50 12.62 10.91
CA GLN A 22 -6.41 13.55 12.03
C GLN A 22 -6.95 12.96 13.36
N SER A 23 -7.85 11.96 13.28
CA SER A 23 -8.45 11.29 14.45
C SER A 23 -7.64 10.06 14.93
N TRP A 24 -6.45 9.81 14.38
CA TRP A 24 -5.66 8.64 14.75
C TRP A 24 -4.94 8.83 16.08
N ASN A 25 -4.98 7.80 16.93
CA ASN A 25 -4.18 7.75 18.14
C ASN A 25 -2.75 7.23 17.85
N LYS A 26 -1.84 7.37 18.82
CA LYS A 26 -0.42 6.95 18.67
C LYS A 26 -0.28 5.48 18.26
N GLY A 27 -1.12 4.59 18.80
CA GLY A 27 -1.11 3.17 18.47
C GLY A 27 -1.48 2.89 17.01
N LYS A 28 -2.50 3.57 16.47
CA LYS A 28 -2.91 3.42 15.07
C LYS A 28 -1.86 3.96 14.10
N VAL A 29 -1.18 5.04 14.46
CA VAL A 29 -0.04 5.54 13.68
C VAL A 29 1.07 4.48 13.64
N ALA A 30 1.46 3.90 14.78
CA ALA A 30 2.46 2.83 14.82
C ALA A 30 2.04 1.58 14.03
N GLU A 31 0.79 1.14 14.19
CA GLU A 31 0.21 0.03 13.42
C GLU A 31 0.29 0.29 11.91
N PHE A 32 -0.02 1.52 11.47
CA PHE A 32 0.04 1.88 10.07
C PHE A 32 1.47 1.81 9.49
N HIS A 33 2.48 2.24 10.24
CA HIS A 33 3.88 2.14 9.82
C HIS A 33 4.37 0.69 9.71
N ASN A 34 3.79 -0.21 10.51
CA ASN A 34 4.12 -1.64 10.47
C ASN A 34 3.42 -2.39 9.32
N ARG A 35 2.56 -1.74 8.52
CA ARG A 35 1.88 -2.38 7.38
C ARG A 35 2.87 -2.69 6.27
N LYS A 36 2.86 -3.95 5.80
CA LYS A 36 3.65 -4.38 4.64
C LYS A 36 2.89 -4.02 3.36
N MET A 37 3.55 -3.27 2.48
CA MET A 37 3.05 -3.02 1.14
C MET A 37 3.45 -4.17 0.22
N PHE A 38 2.61 -4.46 -0.78
CA PHE A 38 3.01 -5.34 -1.86
C PHE A 38 3.95 -4.57 -2.80
N ASP A 39 5.13 -5.12 -3.04
CA ASP A 39 6.04 -4.61 -4.06
C ASP A 39 5.72 -5.30 -5.39
N THR A 40 5.25 -4.53 -6.35
CA THR A 40 4.91 -5.01 -7.69
C THR A 40 6.10 -5.67 -8.39
N ASN A 41 7.32 -5.20 -8.15
CA ASN A 41 8.53 -5.76 -8.76
C ASN A 41 8.80 -7.19 -8.27
N THR A 42 8.45 -7.50 -7.03
CA THR A 42 8.64 -8.84 -6.46
C THR A 42 7.62 -9.83 -6.99
N VAL A 43 6.40 -9.37 -7.25
CA VAL A 43 5.31 -10.21 -7.75
C VAL A 43 5.54 -10.55 -9.22
N LEU A 44 5.88 -9.56 -10.05
CA LEU A 44 6.08 -9.76 -11.48
C LEU A 44 7.27 -10.70 -11.79
N LYS A 45 8.33 -10.68 -10.97
CA LYS A 45 9.48 -11.59 -11.14
C LYS A 45 9.14 -13.06 -10.87
N LYS A 46 8.28 -13.34 -9.87
CA LYS A 46 7.82 -14.72 -9.60
C LYS A 46 7.00 -15.29 -10.75
N ASP A 47 6.28 -14.44 -11.48
CA ASP A 47 5.52 -14.87 -12.66
C ASP A 47 6.43 -15.24 -13.85
N GLU A 48 7.61 -14.64 -13.99
CA GLU A 48 8.60 -15.07 -15.00
C GLU A 48 9.22 -16.43 -14.65
N ASP A 49 9.58 -16.65 -13.38
CA ASP A 49 10.10 -17.94 -12.91
C ASP A 49 9.07 -19.08 -13.07
N CYS A 50 7.77 -18.79 -12.86
CA CYS A 50 6.70 -19.79 -13.05
C CYS A 50 6.33 -20.02 -14.53
N ARG A 51 6.58 -19.05 -15.42
CA ARG A 51 6.39 -19.20 -16.87
C ARG A 51 7.55 -19.93 -17.54
N ASN A 52 8.79 -19.70 -17.10
CA ASN A 52 9.97 -20.33 -17.69
C ASN A 52 10.11 -21.83 -17.36
N THR A 53 9.41 -22.34 -16.34
CA THR A 53 9.37 -23.77 -16.00
C THR A 53 8.28 -24.56 -16.76
N LYS A 54 7.50 -23.90 -17.63
CA LYS A 54 6.44 -24.54 -18.44
C LYS A 54 6.81 -24.74 -19.91
N THR A 55 8.06 -25.05 -20.25
CA THR A 55 8.32 -25.87 -21.45
C THR A 55 8.02 -27.33 -21.10
N VAL A 56 6.76 -27.63 -20.84
CA VAL A 56 6.27 -29.00 -21.02
C VAL A 56 6.00 -29.09 -22.51
N ASN A 57 6.95 -29.69 -23.24
CA ASN A 57 6.67 -30.15 -24.60
C ASN A 57 5.51 -31.15 -24.49
N CYS A 58 4.35 -30.75 -24.99
CA CYS A 58 3.36 -31.68 -25.49
C CYS A 58 3.97 -32.37 -26.73
#